data_AF-A0A2V8V1V9-F1
#
_entry.id   AF-A0A2V8V1V9-F1
#
_cell.length_a   1.000
_cell.length_b   1.000
_cell.length_c   1.000
_cell.angle_alpha   90.00
_cell.angle_beta   90.00
_cell.angle_gamma   90.00
#
_symmetry.space_group_name_H-M   'P 1'
#
loop_
_entity.id
_entity.type
_entity.pdbx_description
1 polymer ?
#
loop_
_entity_poly.entity_id
_entity_poly.type
_entity_poly.pdbx_seq_one_letter_code
_entity_poly.pdbx_strand_id
1 'polypeptide(L)' 'MKFSELLIGAIGKSEIPLRFEPGAEEAVAAPVVELLRTWILSHEPDRARSEFDDGQRALVKALVEELEDRRDIQGA' A
#
# COMPACT_ATOMS: atom_id res chain seq x y z
N MET A 1 -12.69 -2.65 -2.68
CA MET A 1 -12.09 -1.39 -3.17
C MET A 1 -10.60 -1.59 -3.22
N LYS A 2 -9.94 -1.04 -4.24
CA LYS A 2 -8.49 -1.12 -4.42
C LYS A 2 -7.78 -0.10 -3.53
N PHE A 3 -6.51 -0.37 -3.20
CA PHE A 3 -5.71 0.58 -2.43
C PHE A 3 -5.44 1.85 -3.25
N SER A 4 -5.14 1.68 -4.54
CA SER A 4 -4.92 2.82 -5.45
C SER A 4 -6.12 3.76 -5.52
N GLU A 5 -7.34 3.21 -5.59
CA GLU A 5 -8.59 3.98 -5.59
C GLU A 5 -8.74 4.81 -4.30
N LEU A 6 -8.44 4.22 -3.14
CA LEU A 6 -8.45 4.92 -1.86
C LEU A 6 -7.42 6.03 -1.80
N LEU A 7 -6.20 5.73 -2.23
CA LEU A 7 -5.09 6.68 -2.20
C LEU A 7 -5.35 7.86 -3.12
N ILE A 8 -5.77 7.62 -4.37
CA ILE A 8 -6.15 8.69 -5.31
C ILE A 8 -7.30 9.52 -4.73
N GLY A 9 -8.32 8.87 -4.17
CA GLY A 9 -9.43 9.57 -3.51
C GLY A 9 -9.00 10.43 -2.32
N ALA A 10 -7.97 10.02 -1.57
CA ALA A 10 -7.39 10.80 -0.48
C ALA A 10 -6.55 11.97 -1.02
N ILE A 11 -5.76 11.74 -2.07
CA ILE A 11 -4.97 12.77 -2.75
C ILE A 11 -5.89 13.88 -3.29
N GLY A 12 -6.98 13.52 -3.97
CA GLY A 12 -7.95 14.49 -4.48
C GLY A 12 -8.62 15.36 -3.39
N LYS A 13 -8.71 14.85 -2.15
CA LYS A 13 -9.24 15.59 -0.99
C LYS A 13 -8.20 16.44 -0.26
N SER A 14 -6.92 16.23 -0.51
CA SER A 14 -5.83 16.70 0.36
C SER A 14 -5.45 18.17 0.19
N GLU A 15 -6.21 18.98 -0.55
CA GLU A 15 -5.89 20.38 -0.93
C GLU A 15 -4.48 20.56 -1.53
N ILE A 16 -3.80 19.47 -1.91
CA ILE A 16 -2.50 19.51 -2.55
C ILE A 16 -2.69 20.20 -3.91
N PRO A 17 -1.97 21.30 -4.21
CA PRO A 17 -2.01 21.93 -5.52
C PRO A 17 -1.22 21.06 -6.50
N LEU A 18 -1.84 19.96 -6.95
CA LEU A 18 -1.31 19.15 -8.03
C LEU A 18 -1.30 19.98 -9.30
N ARG A 19 -0.20 19.92 -10.05
CA ARG A 19 -0.18 20.50 -11.39
C ARG A 19 -1.26 19.81 -12.20
N PHE A 20 -2.08 20.57 -12.93
CA PHE A 20 -3.23 20.10 -13.72
C PHE A 20 -2.83 19.30 -14.97
N GLU A 21 -1.80 18.46 -14.87
CA GLU A 21 -1.41 17.54 -15.91
C GLU A 21 -2.17 16.21 -15.72
N PRO A 22 -2.72 15.61 -16.79
CA PRO A 22 -3.27 14.27 -16.73
C PRO A 22 -2.23 13.30 -16.13
N GLY A 23 -2.60 12.54 -15.10
CA GLY A 23 -1.69 11.61 -14.42
C GLY A 23 -1.00 12.14 -13.16
N ALA A 24 -1.28 13.38 -12.75
CA ALA A 24 -0.62 13.98 -11.57
C ALA A 24 -0.95 13.25 -10.26
N GLU A 25 -2.16 12.72 -10.11
CA GLU A 25 -2.56 11.96 -8.92
C GLU A 25 -1.81 10.63 -8.85
N GLU A 26 -1.69 9.92 -9.96
CA GLU A 26 -0.94 8.67 -10.10
C GLU A 26 0.55 8.88 -9.88
N ALA A 27 1.10 9.99 -10.39
CA ALA A 27 2.51 10.36 -10.19
C ALA A 27 2.84 10.62 -8.71
N VAL A 28 1.88 11.11 -7.92
CA VAL A 28 2.03 11.28 -6.47
C VAL A 28 1.73 9.98 -5.72
N ALA A 29 0.79 9.17 -6.21
CA ALA A 29 0.45 7.90 -5.58
C ALA A 29 1.60 6.88 -5.65
N ALA A 30 2.30 6.80 -6.78
CA ALA A 30 3.40 5.85 -7.00
C ALA A 30 4.51 5.89 -5.92
N PRO A 31 5.12 7.04 -5.59
CA PRO A 31 6.14 7.10 -4.53
C PRO A 31 5.59 6.77 -3.14
N VAL A 32 4.32 7.06 -2.87
CA VAL A 32 3.66 6.68 -1.60
C VAL A 32 3.51 5.16 -1.51
N VAL A 33 3.09 4.52 -2.61
CA VAL A 33 2.99 3.06 -2.70
C VAL A 33 4.36 2.42 -2.47
N GLU A 34 5.41 2.89 -3.12
CA GLU A 34 6.78 2.34 -2.93
C GLU A 34 7.31 2.54 -1.51
N LEU A 35 7.04 3.69 -0.90
CA LEU A 35 7.39 3.94 0.51
C LEU A 35 6.73 2.92 1.43
N LEU A 36 5.42 2.73 1.30
CA LEU A 36 4.65 1.78 2.12
C LEU A 36 5.11 0.35 1.88
N ARG A 37 5.38 -0.02 0.62
CA ARG A 37 5.89 -1.34 0.25
C ARG A 37 7.21 -1.63 0.96
N THR A 38 8.14 -0.68 0.90
CA THR A 38 9.45 -0.78 1.57
C THR A 38 9.29 -0.89 3.08
N TRP A 39 8.41 -0.07 3.68
CA TRP A 39 8.15 -0.12 5.10
C TRP A 39 7.55 -1.46 5.54
N ILE A 40 6.54 -1.99 4.83
CA ILE A 40 5.91 -3.29 5.13
C ILE A 40 6.94 -4.42 5.04
N LEU A 41 7.73 -4.47 3.97
CA LEU A 41 8.75 -5.50 3.77
C LEU A 41 9.85 -5.47 4.83
N SER A 42 10.12 -4.31 5.43
CA SER A 42 11.10 -4.20 6.54
C SER A 42 10.68 -4.92 7.82
N HIS A 43 9.40 -5.32 7.93
CA HIS A 43 8.87 -6.10 9.05
C HIS A 43 8.75 -7.59 8.73
N GLU A 44 9.20 -8.07 7.58
CA GLU A 44 9.19 -9.50 7.27
C GLU A 44 10.27 -10.23 8.09
N PRO A 45 9.92 -11.25 8.89
CA PRO A 45 10.92 -12.00 9.65
C PRO A 45 11.79 -12.85 8.70
N ASP A 46 13.12 -12.71 8.83
CA ASP A 46 14.12 -13.40 7.99
C ASP A 46 13.96 -14.93 7.95
N ARG A 47 13.49 -15.53 9.04
CA ARG A 47 13.20 -16.97 9.15
C ARG A 47 12.06 -17.21 10.11
N ALA A 48 11.17 -18.12 9.70
CA ALA A 48 10.19 -18.74 10.58
C ALA A 48 10.87 -19.45 11.75
N ARG A 49 10.66 -18.99 12.98
CA ARG A 49 11.11 -19.70 14.20
C ARG A 49 9.95 -20.09 15.10
N SER A 50 8.73 -19.63 14.79
CA SER A 50 7.51 -19.85 15.54
C SER A 50 6.26 -19.71 14.66
N GLU A 51 5.13 -20.23 15.12
CA GLU A 51 3.81 -20.01 14.49
C GLU A 51 3.46 -18.51 14.40
N PHE A 52 3.96 -17.71 15.35
CA PHE A 52 3.82 -16.25 15.31
C PHE A 52 4.53 -15.64 14.10
N ASP A 53 5.76 -16.06 13.82
CA ASP A 53 6.51 -15.58 12.65
C ASP A 53 5.81 -15.99 11.34
N ASP A 54 5.14 -17.14 11.33
CA ASP A 54 4.35 -17.60 10.18
C ASP A 54 3.14 -16.71 9.94
N GLY A 55 2.43 -16.36 11.02
CA GLY A 55 1.34 -15.38 10.99
C GLY A 55 1.81 -14.01 10.53
N GLN A 56 2.96 -13.55 11.00
CA GLN A 56 3.55 -12.27 10.59
C GLN A 56 3.90 -12.25 9.09
N ARG A 57 4.52 -13.31 8.55
CA ARG A 57 4.78 -13.40 7.09
C ARG A 57 3.50 -13.45 6.27
N ALA A 58 2.48 -14.17 6.74
CA ALA A 58 1.18 -14.20 6.08
C ALA A 58 0.54 -12.80 6.03
N LEU A 59 0.65 -12.03 7.13
CA LEU A 59 0.17 -10.65 7.19
C LEU A 59 0.95 -9.72 6.26
N VAL A 60 2.29 -9.77 6.29
CA VAL A 60 3.13 -8.97 5.38
C VAL A 60 2.74 -9.23 3.93
N LYS A 61 2.61 -10.51 3.54
CA LYS A 61 2.17 -10.89 2.20
C LYS A 61 0.79 -10.33 1.86
N ALA A 62 -0.17 -10.43 2.77
CA ALA A 62 -1.52 -9.91 2.59
C ALA A 62 -1.53 -8.40 2.34
N LEU A 63 -0.78 -7.63 3.14
CA LEU A 63 -0.68 -6.18 3.01
C LEU A 63 0.00 -5.75 1.70
N VAL A 64 1.04 -6.47 1.27
CA VAL A 64 1.68 -6.20 -0.03
C VAL A 64 0.72 -6.51 -1.19
N GLU A 65 -0.06 -7.58 -1.10
CA GLU A 65 -1.07 -7.90 -2.12
C GLU A 65 -2.19 -6.86 -2.20
N GLU A 66 -2.60 -6.27 -1.08
CA GLU A 66 -3.57 -5.16 -1.06
C GLU A 66 -2.97 -3.88 -1.66
N LEU A 67 -1.72 -3.57 -1.31
CA LEU A 67 -0.98 -2.41 -1.82
C LEU A 67 -0.74 -2.47 -3.34
N GLU A 68 -0.51 -3.67 -3.87
CA GLU A 68 -0.33 -3.94 -5.31
C GLU A 68 -1.66 -4.19 -6.04
N ASP A 69 -2.80 -3.88 -5.41
CA ASP A 69 -4.18 -4.08 -5.90
C ASP A 69 -4.53 -5.52 -6.31
N ARG A 70 -3.69 -6.49 -5.95
CA ARG A 70 -3.93 -7.93 -6.17
C ARG A 70 -5.01 -8.49 -5.24
N ARG A 71 -5.30 -7.77 -4.15
CA ARG A 71 -6.37 -8.04 -3.20
C ARG A 71 -7.20 -6.77 -2.97
N ASP A 72 -8.46 -6.95 -2.60
CA ASP A 72 -9.32 -5.85 -2.18
C ASP A 72 -9.18 -5.57 -0.69
N ILE A 73 -9.26 -4.30 -0.33
CA ILE A 73 -9.37 -3.89 1.08
C ILE A 73 -10.81 -4.15 1.54
N GLN A 74 -10.94 -4.91 2.62
CA GLN A 74 -12.23 -5.17 3.27
C GLN A 74 -12.40 -4.23 4.47
N GLY A 75 -13.48 -3.44 4.47
CA GLY A 75 -13.89 -2.64 5.65
C GLY A 75 -13.35 -1.22 5.73
N ALA A 76 -13.51 -0.43 4.66
CA ALA A 76 -13.48 1.04 4.74
C ALA A 76 -14.88 1.60 4.95
#